data_AF-A0A7I8MQK5-F1
#
_entry.id   AF-A0A7I8MQK5-F1
#
_cell.length_a   1.000
_cell.length_b   1.000
_cell.length_c   1.000
_cell.angle_alpha   90.00
_cell.angle_beta   90.00
_cell.angle_gamma   90.00
#
_symmetry.space_group_name_H-M   'P 1'
#
loop_
_entity.id
_entity.type
_entity.pdbx_description
1 polymer ?
#
loop_
_entity_poly.entity_id
_entity_poly.type
_entity_poly.pdbx_seq_one_letter_code
_entity_poly.pdbx_strand_id
1 'polypeptide(L)'
;MDLRQGILLSLAIVGMFVLLLIAVFGDKGAADLGQLKREKTLLMKQNAQLERENIELYREIDRLENDLDYIESVARQELGMVRENEIILKVRKPLKSTENQAGKAD
;
A
#
# COMPACT_ATOMS: atom_id res chain seq x y z
N MET A 1 -53.11 39.38 -12.85
CA MET A 1 -52.02 38.61 -13.48
C MET A 1 -52.68 37.45 -14.18
N ASP A 2 -52.63 37.40 -15.50
CA ASP A 2 -53.36 36.38 -16.26
C ASP A 2 -52.81 34.99 -15.94
N LEU A 3 -53.71 34.06 -15.62
CA LEU A 3 -53.37 32.70 -15.16
C LEU A 3 -52.40 31.97 -16.11
N ARG A 4 -52.43 32.31 -17.41
CA ARG A 4 -51.52 31.83 -18.45
C ARG A 4 -50.07 32.28 -18.23
N GLN A 5 -49.86 33.52 -17.80
CA GLN A 5 -48.53 34.06 -17.53
C GLN A 5 -47.89 33.42 -16.29
N GLY A 6 -48.69 33.15 -15.26
CA GLY A 6 -48.23 32.43 -14.06
C GLY A 6 -47.74 31.01 -14.36
N ILE A 7 -48.48 30.28 -15.21
CA ILE A 7 -48.10 28.92 -15.62
C ILE A 7 -46.80 28.91 -16.44
N LEU A 8 -46.65 29.85 -17.37
CA LEU A 8 -45.42 30.00 -18.15
C LEU A 8 -44.21 30.33 -17.26
N LEU A 9 -44.38 31.21 -16.27
CA LEU A 9 -43.32 31.56 -15.34
C LEU A 9 -42.94 30.37 -14.45
N SER A 10 -43.92 29.61 -13.94
CA SER A 10 -43.65 28.40 -13.16
C SER A 10 -42.91 27.34 -13.97
N LEU A 11 -43.28 27.16 -15.24
CA LEU A 11 -42.63 26.19 -16.12
C LEU A 11 -41.18 26.59 -16.42
N ALA A 12 -40.92 27.89 -16.62
CA ALA A 12 -39.57 28.41 -16.81
C ALA A 12 -38.69 28.20 -15.56
N ILE A 13 -39.25 28.43 -14.36
CA ILE A 13 -38.54 28.21 -13.09
C ILE A 13 -38.22 26.72 -12.89
N VAL A 14 -39.19 25.84 -13.15
CA VAL A 14 -38.97 24.39 -13.05
C VAL A 14 -37.93 23.92 -14.06
N GLY A 15 -37.99 24.40 -15.30
CA GLY A 15 -37.00 24.10 -16.34
C GLY A 15 -35.59 24.55 -15.94
N MET A 16 -35.46 25.77 -15.41
CA MET A 16 -34.18 26.27 -14.88
C MET A 16 -33.65 25.40 -13.74
N PHE A 17 -34.53 24.98 -12.83
CA PHE A 17 -34.16 24.13 -11.70
C PHE A 17 -33.65 22.75 -12.16
N VAL A 18 -34.31 22.14 -13.14
CA VAL A 18 -33.88 20.87 -13.74
C VAL A 18 -32.52 21.01 -14.42
N LEU A 19 -32.28 22.11 -15.16
CA LEU A 19 -30.98 22.37 -15.78
C LEU A 19 -29.86 22.53 -14.75
N LEU A 20 -30.13 23.22 -13.63
CA LEU A 20 -29.17 23.34 -12.53
C LEU A 20 -28.86 21.98 -11.89
N LEU A 21 -29.89 21.14 -11.69
CA LEU A 21 -29.68 19.79 -11.18
C LEU A 21 -28.84 18.94 -12.14
N ILE A 22 -29.08 19.01 -13.46
CA ILE A 22 -28.25 18.30 -14.45
C ILE A 22 -26.83 18.87 -14.47
N ALA A 23 -26.63 20.16 -14.28
CA ALA A 23 -25.28 20.75 -14.22
C ALA A 23 -24.50 20.30 -12.97
N VAL A 24 -25.18 20.10 -11.84
CA VAL A 24 -24.57 19.67 -10.58
C VAL A 24 -24.40 18.14 -10.49
N PHE A 25 -25.41 17.38 -10.94
CA PHE A 25 -25.52 15.92 -10.80
C PHE A 25 -25.42 15.13 -12.10
N GLY A 26 -25.36 15.76 -13.27
CA GLY A 26 -25.20 15.05 -14.55
C GLY A 26 -23.81 14.43 -14.67
N ASP A 27 -23.64 13.56 -15.67
CA ASP A 27 -22.48 12.67 -15.90
C ASP A 27 -21.09 13.36 -15.96
N LYS A 28 -21.02 14.69 -15.90
CA LYS A 28 -19.79 15.51 -15.83
C LYS A 28 -19.86 16.64 -14.79
N GLY A 29 -20.79 16.54 -13.84
CA GLY A 29 -21.04 17.55 -12.82
C GLY A 29 -19.87 17.70 -11.85
N ALA A 30 -19.83 18.81 -11.12
CA ALA A 30 -18.72 19.18 -10.23
C ALA A 30 -18.37 18.11 -9.15
N ALA A 31 -19.33 17.24 -8.81
CA ALA A 31 -19.14 16.14 -7.88
C ALA A 31 -18.19 15.06 -8.43
N ASP A 32 -18.23 14.79 -9.73
CA ASP A 32 -17.38 13.79 -10.39
C ASP A 32 -15.92 14.29 -10.50
N LEU A 33 -15.73 15.59 -10.77
CA LEU A 33 -14.40 16.20 -10.78
C LEU A 33 -13.67 16.08 -9.44
N GLY A 34 -14.39 16.11 -8.32
CA GLY A 34 -13.79 15.94 -6.99
C GLY A 34 -13.27 14.53 -6.76
N GLN A 35 -14.07 13.52 -7.13
CA GLN A 35 -13.69 12.11 -7.00
C GLN A 35 -12.56 11.75 -7.96
N LEU A 36 -12.66 12.17 -9.23
CA LEU A 36 -11.64 11.92 -10.24
C LEU A 36 -10.30 12.58 -9.89
N LYS A 37 -10.30 13.78 -9.30
CA LYS A 37 -9.08 14.42 -8.79
C LYS A 37 -8.46 13.64 -7.62
N ARG A 38 -9.28 13.11 -6.71
CA ARG A 38 -8.80 12.30 -5.59
C ARG A 38 -8.21 10.99 -6.08
N GLU A 39 -8.88 10.31 -7.00
CA GLU A 39 -8.41 9.07 -7.61
C GLU A 39 -7.11 9.30 -8.37
N LYS A 40 -7.03 10.36 -9.20
CA LYS A 40 -5.79 10.76 -9.86
C LYS A 40 -4.65 10.97 -8.86
N THR A 41 -4.92 11.66 -7.75
CA THR A 41 -3.90 11.93 -6.73
C THR A 41 -3.43 10.64 -6.05
N LEU A 42 -4.36 9.72 -5.76
CA LEU A 42 -4.05 8.41 -5.19
C LEU A 42 -3.18 7.59 -6.14
N LEU A 43 -3.57 7.50 -7.42
CA LEU A 43 -2.83 6.78 -8.44
C LEU A 43 -1.43 7.38 -8.66
N MET A 44 -1.30 8.71 -8.67
CA MET A 44 0.01 9.36 -8.77
C MET A 44 0.91 9.02 -7.58
N LYS A 45 0.35 8.97 -6.35
CA LYS A 45 1.11 8.58 -5.16
C LYS A 45 1.56 7.12 -5.23
N GLN A 46 0.68 6.21 -5.67
CA GLN A 46 1.01 4.81 -5.86
C GLN A 46 2.10 4.63 -6.93
N ASN A 47 1.98 5.34 -8.05
CA ASN A 47 2.98 5.27 -9.11
C ASN A 47 4.36 5.75 -8.63
N ALA A 48 4.41 6.87 -7.91
CA ALA A 48 5.66 7.36 -7.32
C ALA A 48 6.25 6.40 -6.28
N GLN A 49 5.43 5.62 -5.58
CA GLN A 49 5.91 4.58 -4.67
C GLN A 49 6.50 3.41 -5.44
N LEU A 50 5.78 2.89 -6.44
CA LEU A 50 6.25 1.80 -7.29
C LEU A 50 7.54 2.16 -8.02
N GLU A 51 7.68 3.40 -8.47
CA GLU A 51 8.92 3.87 -9.11
C GLU A 51 10.12 3.83 -8.16
N ARG A 52 9.94 4.21 -6.89
CA ARG A 52 10.99 4.09 -5.87
C ARG A 52 11.35 2.64 -5.59
N GLU A 53 10.34 1.78 -5.39
CA GLU A 53 10.54 0.35 -5.16
C GLU A 53 11.29 -0.28 -6.35
N ASN A 54 10.95 0.11 -7.58
CA ASN A 54 11.62 -0.39 -8.77
C ASN A 54 13.09 0.03 -8.83
N ILE A 55 13.41 1.29 -8.50
CA ILE A 55 14.80 1.76 -8.40
C ILE A 55 15.59 0.98 -7.34
N GLU A 56 14.98 0.70 -6.18
CA GLU A 56 15.62 -0.07 -5.12
C GLU A 56 15.88 -1.52 -5.56
N LEU A 57 14.89 -2.16 -6.21
CA LEU A 57 15.03 -3.50 -6.76
C LEU A 57 16.11 -3.57 -7.83
N TYR A 58 16.18 -2.60 -8.75
CA TYR A 58 17.25 -2.57 -9.75
C TYR A 58 18.63 -2.43 -9.12
N ARG A 59 18.76 -1.63 -8.06
CA ARG A 59 20.01 -1.52 -7.31
C ARG A 59 20.37 -2.84 -6.62
N GLU A 60 19.37 -3.52 -6.07
CA GLU A 60 19.59 -4.83 -5.45
C GLU A 60 20.02 -5.88 -6.48
N ILE A 61 19.37 -5.94 -7.63
CA ILE A 61 19.76 -6.80 -8.75
C ILE A 61 21.21 -6.51 -9.16
N ASP A 62 21.57 -5.25 -9.38
CA ASP A 62 22.93 -4.87 -9.74
C ASP A 62 23.97 -5.35 -8.71
N ARG A 63 23.65 -5.24 -7.41
CA ARG A 63 24.53 -5.74 -6.35
C ARG A 63 24.58 -7.27 -6.32
N LEU A 64 23.47 -7.96 -6.58
CA LEU A 64 23.46 -9.42 -6.67
C LEU A 64 24.20 -9.95 -7.90
N GLU A 65 24.38 -9.13 -8.94
CA GLU A 65 25.14 -9.51 -10.13
C GLU A 65 26.62 -9.13 -10.03
N ASN A 66 26.92 -7.96 -9.47
CA ASN A 66 28.25 -7.33 -9.59
C ASN A 66 29.00 -7.17 -8.26
N ASP A 67 28.38 -7.42 -7.09
CA ASP A 67 28.98 -7.23 -5.76
C ASP A 67 29.12 -8.58 -5.03
N LEU A 68 30.31 -9.17 -5.10
CA LEU A 68 30.60 -10.49 -4.52
C LEU A 68 30.42 -10.54 -3.00
N ASP A 69 30.76 -9.45 -2.29
CA ASP A 69 30.61 -9.36 -0.84
C ASP A 69 29.13 -9.33 -0.45
N TYR A 70 28.30 -8.62 -1.23
CA TYR A 70 26.86 -8.63 -1.04
C TYR A 70 26.26 -10.02 -1.29
N ILE A 71 26.65 -10.70 -2.38
CA ILE A 71 26.20 -12.06 -2.68
C ILE A 71 26.56 -13.02 -1.53
N GLU A 72 27.80 -12.97 -1.03
CA GLU A 72 28.21 -13.81 0.11
C GLU A 72 27.39 -13.50 1.36
N SER A 73 27.11 -12.22 1.63
CA SER A 73 26.29 -11.83 2.78
C SER A 73 24.87 -12.40 2.69
N VAL A 74 24.23 -12.33 1.52
CA VAL A 74 22.90 -12.89 1.27
C VAL A 74 22.92 -14.40 1.38
N ALA A 75 23.91 -15.07 0.78
CA ALA A 75 24.06 -16.52 0.86
C ALA A 75 24.22 -17.00 2.31
N ARG A 76 24.96 -16.26 3.15
CA ARG A 76 25.15 -16.59 4.57
C ARG A 76 23.92 -16.30 5.43
N GLN A 77 23.29 -15.15 5.24
CA GLN A 77 22.20 -14.69 6.10
C GLN A 77 20.85 -15.32 5.74
N GLU A 78 20.52 -15.37 4.45
CA GLU A 78 19.21 -15.85 4.00
C GLU A 78 19.21 -17.35 3.73
N LEU A 79 20.30 -17.86 3.15
CA LEU A 79 20.39 -19.28 2.75
C LEU A 79 21.17 -20.13 3.76
N GLY A 80 21.86 -19.52 4.73
CA GLY A 80 22.67 -20.22 5.71
C GLY A 80 23.88 -20.96 5.09
N MET A 81 24.31 -20.54 3.90
CA MET A 81 25.45 -21.13 3.22
C MET A 81 26.76 -20.80 3.95
N VAL A 82 27.68 -21.76 3.93
CA VAL A 82 29.01 -21.65 4.51
C VAL A 82 30.02 -22.20 3.51
N ARG A 83 31.27 -21.72 3.56
CA ARG A 83 32.32 -22.25 2.68
C ARG A 83 32.67 -23.69 3.09
N GLU A 84 33.26 -24.46 2.17
CA GLU A 84 33.61 -25.87 2.42
C GLU A 84 34.51 -26.06 3.66
N ASN A 85 35.31 -25.05 4.00
CA ASN A 85 36.25 -25.05 5.10
C ASN A 85 35.69 -24.41 6.40
N GLU A 86 34.38 -24.17 6.50
CA GLU A 86 33.73 -23.55 7.66
C GLU A 86 32.84 -24.53 8.44
N ILE A 87 32.72 -24.34 9.76
CA ILE A 87 31.98 -25.23 10.66
C ILE A 87 30.84 -24.46 11.34
N ILE A 88 29.62 -25.00 11.29
CA ILE A 88 28.45 -24.43 11.95
C ILE A 88 28.43 -24.81 13.44
N LEU A 89 28.65 -23.85 14.34
CA LEU A 89 28.44 -24.04 15.78
C LEU A 89 26.98 -23.77 16.18
N LYS A 90 26.21 -24.84 16.41
CA LYS A 90 24.88 -24.74 17.05
C LYS A 90 25.04 -24.85 18.56
N VAL A 91 25.00 -23.71 19.26
CA VAL A 91 25.01 -23.70 20.74
C VAL A 91 23.67 -24.26 21.24
N ARG A 92 23.70 -25.46 21.82
CA ARG A 92 22.53 -25.99 22.53
C ARG A 92 22.34 -25.17 23.81
N LYS A 93 21.16 -24.59 24.00
CA LYS A 93 20.80 -23.98 25.30
C LYS A 93 20.99 -25.05 26.38
N PRO A 94 21.67 -24.74 27.50
CA PRO A 94 21.77 -25.67 28.61
C PRO A 94 20.34 -26.00 29.06
N LEU A 95 20.02 -27.30 29.08
CA LEU A 95 18.78 -27.76 29.66
C LEU A 95 18.79 -27.28 31.12
N LYS A 96 17.84 -26.41 31.49
CA LYS A 96 17.55 -26.15 32.89
C LYS A 96 17.15 -27.50 33.47
N SER A 97 18.07 -28.15 34.18
CA SER A 97 17.75 -29.29 35.02
C SER A 97 16.70 -28.81 36.00
N THR A 98 15.51 -29.36 35.89
CA THR A 98 14.48 -29.30 36.92
C THR A 98 15.02 -30.05 38.13
N GLU A 99 15.83 -29.36 38.91
CA GLU A 99 16.22 -29.77 40.25
C GLU A 99 15.21 -29.16 41.23
N ASN A 100 14.76 -29.98 42.16
CA ASN A 100 13.79 -29.73 43.25
C ASN A 100 12.30 -30.00 42.99
N GLN A 101 11.94 -31.29 42.93
CA GLN A 101 10.75 -31.83 43.65
C GLN A 101 11.02 -33.21 44.29
N ALA A 102 12.26 -33.48 44.72
CA ALA A 102 12.57 -34.62 45.59
C ALA A 102 13.06 -34.07 46.93
N GLY A 103 12.11 -33.70 47.79
CA GLY A 103 12.43 -33.07 49.08
C GLY A 103 11.19 -32.62 49.84
N LYS A 104 10.17 -33.47 49.91
CA LYS A 104 9.09 -33.33 50.87
C LYS A 104 8.73 -34.72 51.40
N ALA A 105 9.63 -35.24 52.23
CA ALA A 105 9.25 -36.12 53.31
C ALA A 105 9.08 -35.21 54.53
N ASP A 106 7.84 -35.09 54.99
CA ASP A 106 7.42 -34.92 56.39
C ASP A 106 5.88 -34.96 56.42
#